data_AF-A0AB39NB48-F1
#
_entry.id   AF-A0AB39NB48-F1
#
_cell.length_a   1.000
_cell.length_b   1.000
_cell.length_c   1.000
_cell.angle_alpha   90.00
_cell.angle_beta   90.00
_cell.angle_gamma   90.00
#
_symmetry.space_group_name_H-M   'P 1'
#
loop_
_entity.id
_entity.type
_entity.pdbx_description
1 polymer ?
#
loop_
_entity_poly.entity_id
_entity_poly.type
_entity_poly.pdbx_seq_one_letter_code
_entity_poly.pdbx_strand_id
1 'polypeptide(L)'
;MQSHRGSIGRIATVGSLALLLLTTACGGGENDGAAAKSTPAKVSATVAGVVAPAKVEVIADLTGCKVKIRTEADELREGVCRTKKGDYLITTFPQEKFKLTWLDAAAVYGGKYLVGTRWVVSAKPEVLDRLRPQLGGKIQQLRGVGPTPAPSAS
;
A
#
# COMPACT_ATOMS: atom_id res chain seq x y z
N MET A 1 -12.93 -54.34 4.52
CA MET A 1 -13.72 -54.41 5.77
C MET A 1 -13.04 -53.43 6.73
N GLN A 2 -13.56 -52.30 7.18
CA GLN A 2 -14.92 -51.90 7.54
C GLN A 2 -15.11 -50.40 7.21
N SER A 3 -16.29 -50.06 6.71
CA SER A 3 -16.77 -48.70 6.50
C SER A 3 -17.20 -48.05 7.82
N HIS A 4 -17.03 -46.74 7.96
CA HIS A 4 -17.90 -45.92 8.80
C HIS A 4 -18.62 -44.87 7.95
N ARG A 5 -19.92 -45.12 7.77
CA ARG A 5 -20.95 -44.20 7.30
C ARG A 5 -21.52 -43.42 8.48
N GLY A 6 -22.01 -42.22 8.20
CA GLY A 6 -23.05 -41.52 8.97
C GLY A 6 -22.56 -40.23 9.62
N SER A 7 -23.29 -39.11 9.67
CA SER A 7 -24.62 -38.78 9.13
C SER A 7 -24.80 -37.26 9.23
N ILE A 8 -25.34 -36.67 8.16
CA ILE A 8 -26.34 -35.59 8.04
C ILE A 8 -26.56 -34.63 9.24
N GLY A 9 -26.50 -33.33 8.94
CA GLY A 9 -27.23 -32.29 9.66
C GLY A 9 -27.43 -31.03 8.80
N ARG A 10 -28.59 -30.90 8.13
CA ARG A 10 -29.08 -29.63 7.56
C ARG A 10 -29.82 -28.88 8.66
N ILE A 11 -29.52 -27.60 8.87
CA ILE A 11 -30.37 -26.69 9.65
C ILE A 11 -30.58 -25.43 8.81
N ALA A 12 -31.86 -25.10 8.60
CA ALA A 12 -32.37 -23.91 7.94
C ALA A 12 -33.23 -23.13 8.95
N THR A 13 -33.07 -21.81 9.01
CA THR A 13 -33.90 -20.81 9.71
C THR A 13 -33.62 -19.46 9.04
N VAL A 14 -34.49 -18.83 8.22
CA VAL A 14 -35.79 -18.14 8.45
C VAL A 14 -35.70 -16.89 9.35
N GLY A 15 -36.13 -15.73 8.81
CA GLY A 15 -36.55 -14.53 9.58
C GLY A 15 -35.98 -13.19 9.05
N SER A 16 -36.67 -12.49 8.15
CA SER A 16 -37.49 -11.28 8.40
C SER A 16 -36.68 -9.99 8.65
N LEU A 17 -36.54 -9.09 7.66
CA LEU A 17 -37.41 -7.95 7.33
C LEU A 17 -37.39 -6.81 8.38
N ALA A 18 -36.67 -5.73 8.08
CA ALA A 18 -37.05 -4.37 8.46
C ALA A 18 -36.34 -3.35 7.54
N LEU A 19 -37.10 -2.76 6.62
CA LEU A 19 -36.76 -1.47 6.00
C LEU A 19 -36.96 -0.36 7.03
N LEU A 20 -35.98 0.52 7.19
CA LEU A 20 -36.16 1.83 7.82
C LEU A 20 -35.50 2.92 6.95
N LEU A 21 -36.38 3.43 6.08
CA LEU A 21 -36.61 4.81 5.62
C LEU A 21 -35.52 5.88 5.78
N LEU A 22 -35.37 6.60 4.67
CA LEU A 22 -34.51 7.74 4.38
C LEU A 22 -34.91 9.05 5.10
N THR A 23 -33.99 10.01 4.98
CA THR A 23 -34.15 11.48 4.96
C THR A 23 -33.96 12.25 6.28
N THR A 24 -32.71 12.58 6.58
CA THR A 24 -32.39 13.83 7.29
C THR A 24 -32.02 14.89 6.26
N ALA A 25 -33.01 15.71 5.93
CA ALA A 25 -32.84 16.99 5.26
C ALA A 25 -32.32 18.03 6.28
N CYS A 26 -31.32 18.82 5.92
CA CYS A 26 -31.21 20.21 6.40
C CYS A 26 -30.15 21.00 5.62
N GLY A 27 -30.56 22.11 4.99
CA GLY A 27 -29.70 23.25 4.71
C GLY A 27 -29.10 23.38 3.31
N GLY A 28 -29.91 23.44 2.26
CA GLY A 28 -29.51 24.00 0.96
C GLY A 28 -29.99 25.45 0.87
N GLY A 29 -29.07 26.40 0.95
CA GLY A 29 -29.34 27.81 0.64
C GLY A 29 -29.15 28.03 -0.85
N GLU A 30 -30.22 28.38 -1.55
CA GLU A 30 -30.18 28.82 -2.96
C GLU A 30 -29.66 30.26 -3.01
N ASN A 31 -28.50 30.46 -3.62
CA ASN A 31 -28.03 31.76 -4.08
C ASN A 31 -27.69 31.67 -5.57
N ASP A 32 -28.68 31.98 -6.39
CA ASP A 32 -28.51 32.30 -7.81
C ASP A 32 -27.56 33.50 -7.94
N GLY A 33 -26.41 33.30 -8.60
CA GLY A 33 -25.52 34.41 -8.88
C GLY A 33 -24.15 34.05 -9.43
N ALA A 34 -24.02 34.22 -10.75
CA ALA A 34 -22.81 34.58 -11.47
C ALA A 34 -21.69 33.53 -11.65
N ALA A 35 -21.51 33.14 -12.90
CA ALA A 35 -20.30 32.53 -13.42
C ALA A 35 -19.05 33.37 -13.05
N ALA A 36 -18.14 32.77 -12.29
CA ALA A 36 -16.78 33.24 -12.12
C ALA A 36 -15.80 32.08 -12.30
N LYS A 37 -14.94 32.20 -13.30
CA LYS A 37 -13.75 31.37 -13.51
C LYS A 37 -12.72 31.64 -12.40
N SER A 38 -11.85 30.64 -12.15
CA SER A 38 -10.66 30.63 -11.28
C SER A 38 -10.98 30.14 -9.87
N THR A 39 -10.36 29.12 -9.30
CA THR A 39 -8.93 28.73 -9.25
C THR A 39 -8.90 27.29 -8.69
N PRO A 40 -7.96 26.39 -9.02
CA PRO A 40 -7.91 25.11 -8.32
C PRO A 40 -7.71 25.39 -6.82
N ALA A 41 -8.65 24.87 -6.02
CA ALA A 41 -8.62 25.00 -4.58
C ALA A 41 -7.26 24.55 -4.07
N LYS A 42 -6.57 25.45 -3.38
CA LYS A 42 -5.42 25.13 -2.54
C LYS A 42 -5.85 23.97 -1.63
N VAL A 43 -5.37 22.77 -1.91
CA VAL A 43 -5.67 21.60 -1.08
C VAL A 43 -5.03 21.87 0.28
N SER A 44 -5.85 22.35 1.22
CA SER A 44 -5.49 22.41 2.63
C SER A 44 -5.29 20.98 3.11
N ALA A 45 -4.03 20.58 3.22
CA ALA A 45 -3.62 19.28 3.73
C ALA A 45 -3.84 19.22 5.25
N THR A 46 -5.08 19.10 5.67
CA THR A 46 -5.44 18.77 7.05
C THR A 46 -6.68 17.88 7.07
N VAL A 47 -6.47 16.61 6.77
CA VAL A 47 -7.15 15.52 7.47
C VAL A 47 -6.06 14.48 7.71
N ALA A 48 -5.73 14.21 8.96
CA ALA A 48 -5.10 12.95 9.35
C ALA A 48 -6.14 11.83 9.13
N GLY A 49 -6.52 11.66 7.87
CA GLY A 49 -7.47 10.67 7.43
C GLY A 49 -6.77 9.34 7.53
N VAL A 50 -7.50 8.30 7.91
CA VAL A 50 -7.03 6.92 7.80
C VAL A 50 -6.76 6.67 6.32
N VAL A 51 -5.53 6.96 5.87
CA VAL A 51 -5.09 6.64 4.52
C VAL A 51 -5.16 5.13 4.44
N ALA A 52 -6.04 4.64 3.57
CA ALA A 52 -6.17 3.21 3.33
C ALA A 52 -4.76 2.63 3.04
N PRO A 53 -4.44 1.43 3.53
CA PRO A 53 -3.19 0.78 3.19
C PRO A 53 -2.91 0.88 1.69
N ALA A 54 -1.68 1.25 1.32
CA ALA A 54 -1.25 1.13 -0.05
C ALA A 54 -1.40 -0.35 -0.47
N LYS A 55 -2.04 -0.60 -1.61
CA LYS A 55 -2.16 -1.95 -2.18
C LYS A 55 -0.96 -2.23 -3.08
N VAL A 56 -0.43 -3.44 -3.03
CA VAL A 56 0.69 -3.88 -3.88
C VAL A 56 0.36 -3.67 -5.36
N GLU A 57 -0.85 -3.99 -5.80
CA GLU A 57 -1.29 -3.84 -7.19
C GLU A 57 -1.29 -2.39 -7.64
N VAL A 58 -1.72 -1.45 -6.79
CA VAL A 58 -1.75 -0.03 -7.14
C VAL A 58 -0.32 0.49 -7.40
N ILE A 59 0.64 0.11 -6.56
CA ILE A 59 2.06 0.49 -6.76
C ILE A 59 2.62 -0.17 -8.03
N ALA A 60 2.25 -1.43 -8.29
CA ALA A 60 2.68 -2.15 -9.49
C ALA A 60 2.11 -1.50 -10.77
N ASP A 61 0.84 -1.11 -10.76
CA ASP A 61 0.18 -0.46 -11.89
C ASP A 61 0.80 0.90 -12.20
N LEU A 62 1.10 1.71 -11.17
CA LEU A 62 1.80 3.00 -11.31
C LEU A 62 3.18 2.87 -11.97
N THR A 63 3.79 1.69 -11.88
CA THR A 63 5.13 1.39 -12.39
C THR A 63 5.12 0.49 -13.63
N GLY A 64 3.92 0.19 -14.15
CA GLY A 64 3.72 -0.61 -15.36
C GLY A 64 4.10 -2.09 -15.19
N CYS A 65 3.95 -2.64 -13.98
CA CYS A 65 4.25 -4.03 -13.67
C CYS A 65 2.98 -4.85 -13.47
N LYS A 66 2.94 -6.03 -14.08
CA LYS A 66 2.03 -7.10 -13.67
C LYS A 66 2.66 -7.85 -12.49
N VAL A 67 2.23 -7.50 -11.28
CA VAL A 67 2.81 -8.05 -10.06
C VAL A 67 2.44 -9.52 -9.84
N LYS A 68 3.38 -10.30 -9.30
CA LYS A 68 3.09 -11.62 -8.72
C LYS A 68 3.22 -11.52 -7.21
N ILE A 69 2.13 -11.75 -6.49
CA ILE A 69 2.14 -11.79 -5.03
C ILE A 69 2.92 -13.01 -4.56
N ARG A 70 3.76 -12.81 -3.54
CA ARG A 70 4.60 -13.85 -2.92
C ARG A 70 4.35 -14.02 -1.42
N THR A 71 3.85 -12.98 -0.77
CA THR A 71 3.53 -13.03 0.67
C THR A 71 2.23 -12.28 0.92
N GLU A 72 1.34 -12.96 1.64
CA GLU A 72 0.07 -12.46 2.16
C GLU A 72 0.06 -12.75 3.66
N ALA A 73 0.26 -11.72 4.48
CA ALA A 73 0.30 -11.83 5.93
C ALA A 73 -0.44 -10.66 6.59
N ASP A 74 -0.76 -10.78 7.87
CA ASP A 74 -1.49 -9.76 8.63
C ASP A 74 -0.65 -8.49 8.86
N GLU A 75 0.69 -8.60 8.81
CA GLU A 75 1.62 -7.51 9.03
C GLU A 75 2.16 -6.89 7.74
N LEU A 76 2.17 -7.64 6.64
CA LEU A 76 2.67 -7.18 5.35
C LEU A 76 2.12 -7.97 4.19
N ARG A 77 2.17 -7.34 3.02
CA ARG A 77 1.89 -7.97 1.75
C ARG A 77 3.00 -7.64 0.77
N GLU A 78 3.54 -8.66 0.10
CA GLU A 78 4.68 -8.49 -0.78
C GLU A 78 4.41 -9.07 -2.17
N GLY A 79 4.76 -8.29 -3.19
CA GLY A 79 4.74 -8.69 -4.58
C GLY A 79 6.08 -8.52 -5.27
N VAL A 80 6.34 -9.34 -6.26
CA VAL A 80 7.49 -9.20 -7.16
C VAL A 80 7.08 -8.69 -8.51
N CYS A 81 7.87 -7.74 -8.99
CA CYS A 81 7.81 -7.20 -10.32
C CYS A 81 9.06 -7.59 -11.09
N ARG A 82 8.85 -8.21 -12.25
CA ARG A 82 9.90 -8.50 -13.22
C ARG A 82 9.63 -7.70 -14.48
N THR A 83 10.53 -6.78 -14.81
CA THR A 83 10.35 -5.86 -15.94
C THR A 83 11.63 -5.73 -16.73
N LYS A 84 11.53 -5.26 -17.98
CA LYS A 84 12.71 -4.92 -18.80
C LYS A 84 13.58 -3.82 -18.16
N LYS A 85 13.02 -3.01 -17.27
CA LYS A 85 13.72 -1.92 -16.56
C LYS A 85 14.44 -2.40 -15.29
N GLY A 86 14.30 -3.68 -14.94
CA GLY A 86 14.83 -4.28 -13.73
C GLY A 86 13.75 -4.93 -12.86
N ASP A 87 14.21 -5.80 -11.97
CA ASP A 87 13.38 -6.48 -10.98
C ASP A 87 13.30 -5.66 -9.70
N TYR A 88 12.14 -5.69 -9.04
CA TYR A 88 11.92 -5.04 -7.76
C TYR A 88 10.84 -5.75 -6.94
N LEU A 89 10.89 -5.59 -5.63
CA LEU A 89 9.84 -6.04 -4.71
C LEU A 89 9.07 -4.84 -4.20
N ILE A 90 7.75 -5.00 -4.09
CA ILE A 90 6.85 -4.05 -3.45
C ILE A 90 6.36 -4.70 -2.17
N THR A 91 6.61 -4.07 -1.03
CA THR A 91 6.13 -4.50 0.29
C THR A 91 5.21 -3.42 0.85
N THR A 92 3.96 -3.77 1.15
CA THR A 92 2.96 -2.85 1.71
C THR A 92 2.52 -3.29 3.10
N PHE A 93 2.13 -2.33 3.94
CA PHE A 93 1.88 -2.56 5.35
C PHE A 93 0.50 -2.04 5.81
N PRO A 94 -0.23 -2.79 6.65
CA PRO A 94 -1.51 -2.37 7.19
C PRO A 94 -1.37 -1.30 8.29
N GLN A 95 -0.18 -1.05 8.82
CA GLN A 95 0.12 0.05 9.74
C GLN A 95 1.56 0.52 9.56
N GLU A 96 1.84 1.79 9.86
CA GLU A 96 3.19 2.36 9.72
C GLU A 96 4.21 1.65 10.61
N LYS A 97 3.81 1.23 11.83
CA LYS A 97 4.68 0.50 12.76
C LYS A 97 5.27 -0.77 12.14
N PHE A 98 4.51 -1.51 11.34
CA PHE A 98 4.98 -2.74 10.70
C PHE A 98 6.05 -2.44 9.63
N LYS A 99 5.89 -1.34 8.89
CA LYS A 99 6.92 -0.88 7.94
C LYS A 99 8.22 -0.53 8.66
N LEU A 100 8.13 0.18 9.78
CA LEU A 100 9.31 0.57 10.56
C LEU A 100 10.03 -0.66 11.13
N THR A 101 9.29 -1.58 11.75
CA THR A 101 9.85 -2.86 12.22
C THR A 101 10.48 -3.67 11.09
N TRP A 102 9.83 -3.70 9.92
CA TRP A 102 10.37 -4.37 8.74
C TRP A 102 11.66 -3.71 8.24
N LEU A 103 11.76 -2.37 8.23
CA LEU A 103 12.97 -1.65 7.84
C LEU A 103 14.11 -1.92 8.83
N ASP A 104 13.83 -1.97 10.12
CA ASP A 104 14.82 -2.33 11.14
C ASP A 104 15.32 -3.77 10.94
N ALA A 105 14.42 -4.72 10.70
CA ALA A 105 14.78 -6.10 10.40
C ALA A 105 15.56 -6.22 9.07
N ALA A 106 15.18 -5.46 8.04
CA ALA A 106 15.85 -5.44 6.75
C ALA A 106 17.23 -4.77 6.82
N ALA A 107 17.47 -3.90 7.81
CA ALA A 107 18.71 -3.15 7.93
C ALA A 107 19.93 -4.06 8.01
N VAL A 108 19.81 -5.28 8.56
CA VAL A 108 20.93 -6.23 8.62
C VAL A 108 21.53 -6.55 7.24
N TYR A 109 20.72 -6.49 6.18
CA TYR A 109 21.14 -6.70 4.79
C TYR A 109 21.70 -5.43 4.14
N GLY A 110 21.43 -4.26 4.72
CA GLY A 110 21.78 -2.96 4.15
C GLY A 110 21.11 -2.68 2.81
N GLY A 111 21.68 -1.74 2.04
CA GLY A 111 21.19 -1.38 0.71
C GLY A 111 20.26 -0.17 0.69
N LYS A 112 19.81 0.19 -0.52
CA LYS A 112 18.90 1.32 -0.74
C LYS A 112 17.49 0.83 -0.95
N TYR A 113 16.54 1.59 -0.43
CA TYR A 113 15.11 1.30 -0.50
C TYR A 113 14.36 2.58 -0.85
N LEU A 114 13.31 2.49 -1.66
CA LEU A 114 12.39 3.59 -1.85
C LEU A 114 11.23 3.44 -0.83
N VAL A 115 11.11 4.41 0.06
CA VAL A 115 10.23 4.32 1.24
C VAL A 115 9.15 5.39 1.17
N GLY A 116 7.89 4.97 1.32
CA GLY A 116 6.75 5.87 1.48
C GLY A 116 5.93 5.53 2.72
N THR A 117 4.79 6.18 2.90
CA THR A 117 3.87 5.88 4.00
C THR A 117 3.32 4.47 3.82
N ARG A 118 3.65 3.56 4.74
CA ARG A 118 3.18 2.16 4.76
C ARG A 118 3.51 1.33 3.53
N TRP A 119 4.58 1.66 2.80
CA TRP A 119 5.13 0.81 1.75
C TRP A 119 6.63 1.02 1.58
N VAL A 120 7.30 -0.01 1.04
CA VAL A 120 8.71 -0.02 0.68
C VAL A 120 8.87 -0.71 -0.67
N VAL A 121 9.76 -0.18 -1.52
CA VAL A 121 10.23 -0.86 -2.72
C VAL A 121 11.72 -1.15 -2.58
N SER A 122 12.11 -2.41 -2.76
CA SER A 122 13.51 -2.84 -2.80
C SER A 122 13.89 -3.20 -4.25
N ALA A 123 15.02 -2.67 -4.70
CA ALA A 123 15.54 -2.87 -6.05
C ALA A 123 17.01 -2.45 -6.11
N LYS A 124 17.65 -2.63 -7.28
CA LYS A 124 18.94 -1.98 -7.55
C LYS A 124 18.80 -0.45 -7.52
N PRO A 125 19.83 0.31 -7.09
CA PRO A 125 19.75 1.77 -6.96
C PRO A 125 19.21 2.48 -8.21
N GLU A 126 19.65 2.08 -9.40
CA GLU A 126 19.26 2.70 -10.66
C GLU A 126 17.80 2.44 -11.01
N VAL A 127 17.25 1.32 -10.53
CA VAL A 127 15.81 1.01 -10.64
C VAL A 127 15.03 1.91 -9.70
N LEU A 128 15.48 2.08 -8.46
CA LEU A 128 14.82 2.97 -7.48
C LEU A 128 14.77 4.42 -7.97
N ASP A 129 15.86 4.92 -8.56
CA ASP A 129 15.91 6.27 -9.13
C ASP A 129 14.90 6.47 -10.26
N ARG A 130 14.66 5.43 -11.07
CA ARG A 130 13.64 5.45 -12.12
C ARG A 130 12.21 5.36 -11.59
N LEU A 131 11.98 4.63 -10.49
CA LEU A 131 10.65 4.44 -9.90
C LEU A 131 10.22 5.64 -9.03
N ARG A 132 11.16 6.33 -8.39
CA ARG A 132 10.87 7.44 -7.46
C ARG A 132 9.99 8.55 -8.05
N PRO A 133 10.20 9.05 -9.29
CA PRO A 133 9.32 10.07 -9.87
C PRO A 133 7.87 9.61 -10.04
N GLN A 134 7.62 8.31 -10.20
CA GLN A 134 6.29 7.74 -10.36
C GLN A 134 5.59 7.48 -9.02
N LEU A 135 6.36 7.03 -8.02
CA LEU A 135 5.83 6.59 -6.72
C LEU A 135 5.92 7.66 -5.62
N GLY A 136 6.78 8.66 -5.78
CA GLY A 136 7.18 9.56 -4.71
C GLY A 136 8.05 8.84 -3.67
N GLY A 137 7.92 9.23 -2.41
CA GLY A 137 8.71 8.68 -1.31
C GLY A 137 10.17 9.17 -1.25
N LYS A 138 10.96 8.55 -0.39
CA LYS A 138 12.37 8.89 -0.16
C LYS A 138 13.24 7.65 -0.34
N ILE A 139 14.36 7.81 -1.03
CA ILE A 139 15.39 6.75 -1.06
C ILE A 139 16.14 6.79 0.27
N GLN A 140 16.07 5.70 1.02
CA GLN A 140 16.73 5.52 2.30
C GLN A 140 17.83 4.46 2.16
N GLN A 141 19.03 4.81 2.63
CA GLN A 141 20.11 3.84 2.81
C GLN A 141 19.95 3.17 4.17
N LEU A 142 19.78 1.85 4.18
CA LEU A 142 19.89 1.07 5.39
C LEU A 142 21.35 0.65 5.61
N ARG A 143 21.80 0.70 6.87
CA ARG A 143 23.15 0.29 7.24
C ARG A 143 23.14 -1.19 7.60
N GLY A 144 23.82 -1.98 6.77
CA GLY A 144 24.07 -3.40 6.98
C GLY A 144 24.88 -3.69 8.24
N VAL A 145 24.86 -4.95 8.68
CA VAL A 145 25.85 -5.44 9.64
C VAL A 145 27.14 -5.72 8.85
N GLY A 146 28.11 -4.81 8.93
CA GLY A 146 29.40 -4.93 8.24
C GLY A 146 30.20 -3.63 8.31
N PRO A 147 31.50 -3.66 7.96
CA PRO A 147 32.32 -2.45 7.90
C PRO A 147 31.70 -1.46 6.90
N THR A 148 31.67 -0.17 7.29
CA THR A 148 31.16 0.89 6.40
C THR A 148 32.05 0.94 5.16
N PRO A 149 31.50 0.80 3.93
CA PRO A 149 32.30 0.93 2.72
C PRO A 149 32.97 2.29 2.68
N ALA A 150 34.28 2.32 2.41
CA ALA A 150 34.99 3.58 2.21
C ALA A 150 34.34 4.35 1.04
N PRO A 151 34.23 5.69 1.12
CA PRO A 151 33.75 6.47 -0.01
C PRO A 151 34.64 6.21 -1.23
N SER A 152 34.02 5.89 -2.37
CA SER A 152 34.76 5.71 -3.63
C SER A 152 35.46 7.02 -3.99
N ALA A 153 36.79 7.01 -4.04
CA ALA A 153 37.55 8.12 -4.59
C ALA A 153 37.18 8.28 -6.08
N SER A 154 36.81 9.49 -6.47
CA SER A 154 36.63 9.89 -7.88
C SER A 154 37.91 10.54 -8.39
#